data_AF-H3GGT1-F1
#
_entry.id   AF-H3GGT1-F1
#
_cell.length_a   1.000
_cell.length_b   1.000
_cell.length_c   1.000
_cell.angle_alpha   90.00
_cell.angle_beta   90.00
_cell.angle_gamma   90.00
#
_symmetry.space_group_name_H-M   'P 1'
#
loop_
_entity.id
_entity.type
_entity.pdbx_description
1 polymer ?
#
loop_
_entity_poly.entity_id
_entity_poly.type
_entity_poly.pdbx_seq_one_letter_code
_entity_poly.pdbx_strand_id
1 'polypeptide(L)'
;MASGEQFLTKKYEKWNNFQDDSDSDSEDIPRVPTQFDVEGDADIVVSTEMLLTPQQVERYRKLEKKQLEVWQVVVRQLRVWSASSSGAADGEDAVPCRPYCVLVNNLYPLGQVVSKKICDPPEVYPSPQTVLELTLNAMLDPPTGTPQHRPDKIVFPDKHFVGQLRKSYSALGIECSYLSESDGIDAYIQELSQHLIRKDLASVAEVSERPGLNSGTGVTPEALSAFYSACNQYAKLEPWNHLAERQAIQIDAVGEEELRLDARHHVGRGTVFSSVISTHTGSGPNGEGGDHIRGMALFYTRSDLERRVLPPGEQLALMDNPELRRCAKCDKRAAPGKELRRCTRCKCTFYCDAQCQRGHWKDHKVSCTAPGSATSGAGEHKIVWGAKEMSILYGPETSVPFDDLDAIAKHSLPVAKVKGEALYPSAVVFRQGDPSVPDVAELAWLTRALHAQIELVGKQPLFMQDTMGELLGLDDPSGEQRKLELNCKTLGLDDRLVVRNSTVLTMQDVERLRKVIKKQQAGAEKTAVGNESEAKEGKEESKKDNVESDDDDDGADLEEGEKGCVVM
;
A
#
# COMPACT_ATOMS: atom_id res chain seq x y z
N MET A 1 -8.20 13.24 -0.27
CA MET A 1 -8.96 12.05 0.13
C MET A 1 -10.11 12.52 1.00
N ALA A 2 -10.89 11.66 1.67
CA ALA A 2 -11.80 12.14 2.70
C ALA A 2 -10.96 12.77 3.83
N SER A 3 -11.20 14.04 4.17
CA SER A 3 -10.60 14.68 5.36
C SER A 3 -11.03 13.92 6.61
N GLY A 4 -10.20 13.93 7.67
CA GLY A 4 -10.52 13.34 8.98
C GLY A 4 -11.91 13.70 9.51
N GLU A 5 -12.38 14.91 9.16
CA GLU A 5 -13.70 15.46 9.48
C GLU A 5 -14.89 14.63 8.97
N GLN A 6 -14.71 13.76 7.96
CA GLN A 6 -15.79 12.91 7.46
C GLN A 6 -16.02 11.65 8.28
N PHE A 7 -15.05 11.26 9.12
CA PHE A 7 -15.09 9.96 9.79
C PHE A 7 -15.77 10.05 11.15
N LEU A 8 -15.64 11.15 11.89
CA LEU A 8 -16.19 11.25 13.24
C LEU A 8 -16.71 12.66 13.55
N THR A 9 -18.03 12.77 13.77
CA THR A 9 -18.67 13.91 14.45
C THR A 9 -18.82 13.68 15.96
N LYS A 10 -18.30 12.56 16.47
CA LYS A 10 -18.65 11.98 17.78
C LYS A 10 -17.44 11.92 18.71
N LYS A 11 -17.68 12.15 20.01
CA LYS A 11 -16.67 12.03 21.06
C LYS A 11 -16.51 10.59 21.51
N TYR A 12 -15.37 10.26 22.11
CA TYR A 12 -15.15 8.96 22.73
C TYR A 12 -16.15 8.70 23.86
N GLU A 13 -16.77 7.53 23.82
CA GLU A 13 -17.68 7.03 24.86
C GLU A 13 -17.09 5.80 25.54
N LYS A 14 -17.25 5.71 26.86
CA LYS A 14 -16.80 4.53 27.61
C LYS A 14 -17.75 3.36 27.35
N TRP A 15 -17.24 2.29 26.74
CA TRP A 15 -18.02 1.12 26.33
C TRP A 15 -18.39 0.16 27.46
N ASN A 16 -17.90 0.41 28.68
CA ASN A 16 -18.20 -0.42 29.86
C ASN A 16 -19.69 -0.57 30.19
N ASN A 17 -20.54 0.38 29.77
CA ASN A 17 -21.98 0.39 30.03
C ASN A 17 -22.82 0.10 28.79
N PHE A 18 -22.21 -0.32 27.67
CA PHE A 18 -22.98 -0.70 26.49
C PHE A 18 -23.80 -1.96 26.81
N GLN A 19 -25.06 -1.74 27.19
CA GLN A 19 -26.09 -2.77 27.32
C GLN A 19 -26.88 -2.77 26.03
N ASP A 20 -26.85 -3.90 25.34
CA ASP A 20 -27.71 -4.05 24.18
C ASP A 20 -29.11 -4.47 24.62
N ASP A 21 -29.95 -3.48 24.89
CA ASP A 21 -31.35 -3.70 25.28
C ASP A 21 -32.23 -4.25 24.13
N SER A 22 -31.66 -4.51 22.93
CA SER A 22 -32.43 -5.18 21.87
C SER A 22 -32.48 -6.69 22.12
N ASP A 23 -33.39 -7.09 23.00
CA ASP A 23 -34.02 -8.41 22.98
C ASP A 23 -34.86 -8.63 21.70
N SER A 24 -34.96 -7.62 20.83
CA SER A 24 -35.44 -7.80 19.46
C SER A 24 -34.26 -8.20 18.58
N ASP A 25 -34.02 -9.50 18.46
CA ASP A 25 -33.77 -10.17 17.18
C ASP A 25 -33.76 -11.68 17.46
N SER A 26 -34.97 -12.19 17.65
CA SER A 26 -35.31 -13.59 17.42
C SER A 26 -35.34 -13.89 15.91
N GLU A 27 -34.33 -13.43 15.18
CA GLU A 27 -34.09 -13.92 13.83
C GLU A 27 -33.09 -15.06 13.97
N ASP A 28 -33.57 -16.29 13.70
CA ASP A 28 -32.75 -17.49 13.69
C ASP A 28 -31.53 -17.27 12.79
N ILE A 29 -30.37 -17.01 13.41
CA ILE A 29 -29.08 -16.96 12.71
C ILE A 29 -28.94 -18.31 11.98
N PRO A 30 -28.70 -18.32 10.66
CA PRO A 30 -28.67 -19.55 9.89
C PRO A 30 -27.67 -20.55 10.48
N ARG A 31 -28.16 -21.73 10.87
CA ARG A 31 -27.30 -22.84 11.29
C ARG A 31 -26.55 -23.37 10.07
N VAL A 32 -25.32 -22.90 9.87
CA VAL A 32 -24.43 -23.41 8.82
C VAL A 32 -23.76 -24.70 9.33
N PRO A 33 -23.75 -25.80 8.56
CA PRO A 33 -22.95 -26.98 8.89
C PRO A 33 -21.47 -26.62 8.88
N THR A 34 -20.85 -26.61 10.06
CA THR A 34 -19.47 -26.17 10.26
C THR A 34 -18.46 -27.28 9.96
N GLN A 35 -17.48 -26.99 9.11
CA GLN A 35 -16.23 -27.75 9.06
C GLN A 35 -15.22 -27.04 9.97
N PHE A 36 -14.70 -27.76 10.96
CA PHE A 36 -13.69 -27.21 11.86
C PHE A 36 -12.33 -27.86 11.63
N ASP A 37 -11.29 -27.06 11.75
CA ASP A 37 -9.94 -27.57 11.87
C ASP A 37 -9.56 -27.70 13.36
N VAL A 38 -9.12 -28.88 13.73
CA VAL A 38 -8.64 -29.25 15.08
C VAL A 38 -7.12 -29.41 15.12
N GLU A 39 -6.44 -29.37 13.97
CA GLU A 39 -4.99 -29.42 13.87
C GLU A 39 -4.39 -28.05 14.25
N GLY A 40 -3.68 -27.98 15.38
CA GLY A 40 -3.04 -26.73 15.80
C GLY A 40 -2.74 -26.60 17.30
N ASP A 41 -3.27 -27.51 18.12
CA ASP A 41 -3.08 -27.49 19.58
C ASP A 41 -1.65 -27.88 20.01
N ALA A 42 -0.93 -28.64 19.17
CA ALA A 42 0.42 -29.12 19.44
C ALA A 42 1.48 -28.00 19.54
N ASP A 43 1.25 -26.86 18.90
CA ASP A 43 2.20 -25.74 18.86
C ASP A 43 1.97 -24.69 19.97
N ILE A 44 1.06 -24.97 20.91
CA ILE A 44 0.63 -23.99 21.92
C ILE A 44 1.48 -24.10 23.18
N VAL A 45 2.20 -23.02 23.50
CA VAL A 45 2.93 -22.89 24.76
C VAL A 45 1.94 -22.56 25.88
N VAL A 46 1.72 -23.52 26.78
CA VAL A 46 0.79 -23.37 27.92
C VAL A 46 1.47 -22.64 29.07
N SER A 47 0.85 -21.54 29.50
CA SER A 47 1.27 -20.77 30.66
C SER A 47 1.04 -21.56 31.96
N THR A 48 1.97 -21.40 32.91
CA THR A 48 1.80 -21.92 34.27
C THR A 48 1.09 -20.93 35.19
N GLU A 49 0.75 -19.73 34.70
CA GLU A 49 0.05 -18.72 35.46
C GLU A 49 -1.39 -19.14 35.78
N MET A 50 -1.86 -18.80 36.98
CA MET A 50 -3.22 -19.05 37.44
C MET A 50 -3.93 -17.71 37.61
N LEU A 51 -4.87 -17.40 36.71
CA LEU A 51 -5.56 -16.11 36.69
C LEU A 51 -6.79 -16.07 37.62
N LEU A 52 -7.21 -17.20 38.17
CA LEU A 52 -8.29 -17.26 39.16
C LEU A 52 -7.75 -17.32 40.57
N THR A 53 -8.38 -16.55 41.45
CA THR A 53 -8.20 -16.71 42.89
C THR A 53 -8.84 -18.01 43.39
N PRO A 54 -8.40 -18.57 44.53
CA PRO A 54 -9.02 -19.76 45.12
C PRO A 54 -10.53 -19.60 45.40
N GLN A 55 -10.97 -18.39 45.78
CA GLN A 55 -12.39 -18.09 46.02
C GLN A 55 -13.22 -18.15 44.74
N GLN A 56 -12.67 -17.66 43.61
CA GLN A 56 -13.33 -17.79 42.31
C GLN A 56 -13.43 -19.26 41.92
N VAL A 57 -12.35 -20.05 42.04
CA VAL A 57 -12.39 -21.48 41.71
C VAL A 57 -13.50 -22.20 42.48
N GLU A 58 -13.61 -21.96 43.78
CA GLU A 58 -14.66 -22.54 44.62
C GLU A 58 -16.07 -22.08 44.21
N ARG A 59 -16.23 -20.79 43.88
CA ARG A 59 -17.52 -20.23 43.43
C ARG A 59 -17.98 -20.89 42.13
N TYR A 60 -17.14 -20.90 41.10
CA TYR A 60 -17.53 -21.36 39.76
C TYR A 60 -17.57 -22.90 39.66
N ARG A 61 -16.82 -23.63 40.51
CA ARG A 61 -16.93 -25.11 40.61
C ARG A 61 -18.29 -25.59 41.13
N LYS A 62 -19.04 -24.75 41.83
CA LYS A 62 -20.39 -25.08 42.32
C LYS A 62 -21.47 -25.03 41.26
N LEU A 63 -21.23 -24.31 40.16
CA LEU A 63 -22.17 -24.27 39.04
C LEU A 63 -22.32 -25.67 38.43
N GLU A 64 -23.52 -25.97 37.92
CA GLU A 64 -23.73 -27.21 37.17
C GLU A 64 -22.86 -27.19 35.92
N LYS A 65 -22.24 -28.33 35.59
CA LYS A 65 -21.48 -28.50 34.36
C LYS A 65 -22.36 -29.16 33.32
N LYS A 66 -22.75 -28.43 32.27
CA LYS A 66 -23.48 -29.01 31.14
C LYS A 66 -22.53 -29.82 30.27
N GLN A 67 -22.78 -31.11 30.15
CA GLN A 67 -21.97 -32.02 29.33
C GLN A 67 -22.14 -31.71 27.85
N LEU A 68 -21.06 -31.88 27.07
CA LEU A 68 -20.99 -31.64 25.63
C LEU A 68 -21.18 -30.19 25.18
N GLU A 69 -21.51 -29.26 26.07
CA GLU A 69 -21.68 -27.87 25.70
C GLU A 69 -20.33 -27.23 25.37
N VAL A 70 -20.23 -26.66 24.18
CA VAL A 70 -19.00 -26.04 23.67
C VAL A 70 -19.25 -24.56 23.45
N TRP A 71 -18.50 -23.73 24.16
CA TRP A 71 -18.45 -22.30 23.89
C TRP A 71 -17.21 -21.96 23.07
N GLN A 72 -17.34 -21.15 22.04
CA GLN A 72 -16.23 -20.53 21.34
C GLN A 72 -16.16 -19.06 21.67
N VAL A 73 -14.97 -18.60 22.05
CA VAL A 73 -14.73 -17.18 22.28
C VAL A 73 -13.92 -16.62 21.12
N VAL A 74 -14.44 -15.57 20.50
CA VAL A 74 -13.85 -14.92 19.33
C VAL A 74 -13.64 -13.44 19.63
N VAL A 75 -12.51 -12.89 19.18
CA VAL A 75 -12.23 -11.45 19.27
C VAL A 75 -12.07 -10.91 17.86
N ARG A 76 -12.89 -9.92 17.48
CA ARG A 76 -12.88 -9.31 16.14
C ARG A 76 -12.97 -7.80 16.23
N GLN A 77 -12.42 -7.10 15.24
CA GLN A 77 -12.71 -5.68 15.03
C GLN A 77 -14.07 -5.53 14.34
N LEU A 78 -14.89 -4.61 14.80
CA LEU A 78 -16.15 -4.27 14.14
C LEU A 78 -15.88 -3.51 12.83
N ARG A 79 -16.83 -3.57 11.90
CA ARG A 79 -16.77 -2.89 10.59
C ARG A 79 -17.44 -1.53 10.67
N VAL A 80 -16.95 -0.72 11.62
CA VAL A 80 -17.37 0.67 11.86
C VAL A 80 -16.19 1.48 12.36
N TRP A 81 -16.26 2.78 12.17
CA TRP A 81 -15.38 3.75 12.80
C TRP A 81 -16.02 4.27 14.09
N SER A 82 -15.24 4.28 15.15
CA SER A 82 -15.57 4.85 16.45
C SER A 82 -14.43 5.75 16.94
N ALA A 83 -14.75 6.68 17.84
CA ALA A 83 -13.74 7.51 18.48
C ALA A 83 -12.83 6.67 19.40
N SER A 84 -11.52 6.76 19.17
CA SER A 84 -10.49 6.19 20.05
C SER A 84 -10.50 6.85 21.42
N SER A 85 -10.06 6.09 22.44
CA SER A 85 -9.80 6.65 23.77
C SER A 85 -8.63 7.66 23.79
N SER A 86 -7.76 7.61 22.78
CA SER A 86 -6.61 8.51 22.60
C SER A 86 -6.99 9.73 21.76
N GLY A 87 -6.51 10.92 22.15
CA GLY A 87 -6.83 12.18 21.45
C GLY A 87 -8.18 12.82 21.82
N ALA A 88 -9.09 12.08 22.46
CA ALA A 88 -10.41 12.59 22.86
C ALA A 88 -10.42 13.54 24.07
N ALA A 89 -9.28 13.73 24.76
CA ALA A 89 -9.18 14.48 26.01
C ALA A 89 -9.14 16.01 25.82
N ASP A 90 -8.69 16.51 24.66
CA ASP A 90 -8.27 17.91 24.49
C ASP A 90 -9.00 18.70 23.38
N GLY A 91 -10.23 18.31 23.04
CA GLY A 91 -11.08 19.11 22.14
C GLY A 91 -10.69 19.09 20.65
N GLU A 92 -9.74 18.24 20.26
CA GLU A 92 -9.52 17.84 18.87
C GLU A 92 -10.42 16.66 18.49
N ASP A 93 -10.68 16.50 17.18
CA ASP A 93 -11.46 15.38 16.63
C ASP A 93 -10.82 14.05 17.06
N ALA A 94 -11.61 13.19 17.70
CA ALA A 94 -11.11 11.91 18.20
C ALA A 94 -10.54 11.06 17.06
N VAL A 95 -9.42 10.39 17.30
CA VAL A 95 -8.78 9.54 16.27
C VAL A 95 -9.72 8.38 15.92
N PRO A 96 -10.04 8.13 14.64
CA PRO A 96 -10.88 7.02 14.26
C PRO A 96 -10.20 5.68 14.52
N CYS A 97 -10.94 4.75 15.11
CA CYS A 97 -10.50 3.38 15.34
C CYS A 97 -11.64 2.38 15.10
N ARG A 98 -11.26 1.14 14.77
CA ARG A 98 -12.20 0.01 14.73
C ARG A 98 -12.26 -0.66 16.10
N PRO A 99 -13.41 -0.66 16.78
CA PRO A 99 -13.51 -1.21 18.12
C PRO A 99 -13.40 -2.73 18.10
N TYR A 100 -12.64 -3.30 19.04
CA TYR A 100 -12.62 -4.73 19.30
C TYR A 100 -13.88 -5.18 20.03
N CYS A 101 -14.44 -6.31 19.63
CA CYS A 101 -15.55 -6.97 20.28
C CYS A 101 -15.17 -8.41 20.64
N VAL A 102 -15.49 -8.82 21.87
CA VAL A 102 -15.41 -10.21 22.33
C VAL A 102 -16.79 -10.83 22.22
N LEU A 103 -16.88 -11.95 21.52
CA LEU A 103 -18.08 -12.76 21.37
C LEU A 103 -17.87 -14.10 22.07
N VAL A 104 -18.82 -14.49 22.92
CA VAL A 104 -18.89 -15.82 23.54
C VAL A 104 -20.07 -16.53 22.89
N ASN A 105 -19.81 -17.57 22.10
CA ASN A 105 -20.81 -18.26 21.30
C ASN A 105 -20.99 -19.69 21.79
N ASN A 106 -22.22 -20.16 21.93
CA ASN A 106 -22.53 -21.56 22.15
C ASN A 106 -22.53 -22.26 20.78
N LEU A 107 -21.43 -22.92 20.42
CA LEU A 107 -21.33 -23.67 19.16
C LEU A 107 -22.21 -24.92 19.17
N TYR A 108 -22.31 -25.55 20.33
CA TYR A 108 -23.13 -26.73 20.53
C TYR A 108 -23.73 -26.72 21.94
N PRO A 109 -25.04 -27.01 22.09
CA PRO A 109 -25.97 -27.49 21.05
C PRO A 109 -26.77 -26.39 20.34
N LEU A 110 -26.70 -25.14 20.79
CA LEU A 110 -27.70 -24.13 20.42
C LEU A 110 -27.33 -23.32 19.18
N GLY A 111 -26.04 -23.05 18.95
CA GLY A 111 -25.59 -22.23 17.83
C GLY A 111 -25.97 -20.76 18.00
N GLN A 112 -25.78 -20.20 19.19
CA GLN A 112 -26.23 -18.84 19.53
C GLN A 112 -25.16 -18.04 20.28
N VAL A 113 -25.24 -16.71 20.25
CA VAL A 113 -24.39 -15.85 21.07
C VAL A 113 -24.83 -15.91 22.53
N VAL A 114 -23.91 -16.25 23.43
CA VAL A 114 -24.12 -16.30 24.88
C VAL A 114 -23.89 -14.93 25.51
N SER A 115 -22.82 -14.25 25.09
CA SER A 115 -22.45 -12.94 25.62
C SER A 115 -21.63 -12.20 24.59
N LYS A 116 -21.71 -10.87 24.60
CA LYS A 116 -20.88 -9.98 23.77
C LYS A 116 -20.37 -8.81 24.60
N LYS A 117 -19.20 -8.28 24.26
CA LYS A 117 -18.65 -7.08 24.90
C LYS A 117 -17.77 -6.32 23.92
N ILE A 118 -18.09 -5.04 23.71
CA ILE A 118 -17.17 -4.10 23.05
C ILE A 118 -16.07 -3.73 24.06
N CYS A 119 -14.82 -3.75 23.61
CA CYS A 119 -13.66 -3.48 24.45
C CYS A 119 -13.63 -2.01 24.90
N ASP A 120 -13.09 -1.79 26.09
CA ASP A 120 -12.85 -0.45 26.62
C ASP A 120 -11.42 -0.43 27.20
N PRO A 121 -10.46 0.27 26.56
CA PRO A 121 -10.61 1.07 25.33
C PRO A 121 -10.98 0.27 24.07
N PRO A 122 -11.70 0.87 23.10
CA PRO A 122 -12.18 0.19 21.89
C PRO A 122 -11.05 -0.28 20.97
N GLU A 123 -9.97 0.49 20.85
CA GLU A 123 -8.82 0.20 20.00
C GLU A 123 -7.86 -0.87 20.58
N VAL A 124 -8.08 -1.30 21.83
CA VAL A 124 -7.15 -2.19 22.53
C VAL A 124 -7.63 -3.64 22.45
N TYR A 125 -6.75 -4.53 21.99
CA TYR A 125 -7.00 -5.96 22.00
C TYR A 125 -7.14 -6.47 23.46
N PRO A 126 -8.18 -7.24 23.80
CA PRO A 126 -8.49 -7.62 25.17
C PRO A 126 -7.43 -8.56 25.77
N SER A 127 -7.15 -8.37 27.06
CA SER A 127 -6.23 -9.24 27.80
C SER A 127 -6.86 -10.62 28.10
N PRO A 128 -6.05 -11.67 28.35
CA PRO A 128 -6.57 -12.96 28.82
C PRO A 128 -7.46 -12.83 30.06
N GLN A 129 -7.12 -11.93 30.99
CA GLN A 129 -7.92 -11.67 32.18
C GLN A 129 -9.31 -11.13 31.82
N THR A 130 -9.38 -10.16 30.90
CA THR A 130 -10.65 -9.58 30.44
C THR A 130 -11.55 -10.63 29.78
N VAL A 131 -10.96 -11.50 28.95
CA VAL A 131 -11.67 -12.60 28.30
C VAL A 131 -12.18 -13.63 29.31
N LEU A 132 -11.33 -13.99 30.28
CA LEU A 132 -11.71 -14.88 31.38
C LEU A 132 -12.89 -14.32 32.18
N GLU A 133 -12.82 -13.06 32.61
CA GLU A 133 -13.90 -12.40 33.35
C GLU A 133 -15.22 -12.39 32.57
N LEU A 134 -15.17 -12.13 31.27
CA LEU A 134 -16.36 -12.15 30.42
C LEU A 134 -17.02 -13.54 30.40
N THR A 135 -16.24 -14.59 30.18
CA THR A 135 -16.80 -15.96 30.18
C THR A 135 -17.33 -16.38 31.54
N LEU A 136 -16.67 -15.98 32.63
CA LEU A 136 -17.14 -16.24 33.98
C LEU A 136 -18.46 -15.51 34.26
N ASN A 137 -18.61 -14.27 33.80
CA ASN A 137 -19.87 -13.54 33.92
C ASN A 137 -20.97 -14.21 33.09
N ALA A 138 -20.67 -14.67 31.87
CA ALA A 138 -21.61 -15.43 31.03
C ALA A 138 -22.08 -16.75 31.67
N MET A 139 -21.28 -17.38 32.55
CA MET A 139 -21.70 -18.56 33.34
C MET A 139 -22.72 -18.21 34.43
N LEU A 140 -22.65 -16.99 34.97
CA LEU A 140 -23.54 -16.50 36.03
C LEU A 140 -24.78 -15.80 35.48
N ASP A 141 -24.69 -15.27 34.28
CA ASP A 141 -25.76 -14.53 33.61
C ASP A 141 -25.86 -14.95 32.12
N PRO A 142 -26.25 -16.20 31.86
CA PRO A 142 -26.46 -16.67 30.49
C PRO A 142 -27.75 -16.09 29.88
N PRO A 143 -27.96 -16.18 28.55
CA PRO A 143 -29.16 -15.66 27.88
C PRO A 143 -30.47 -16.13 28.51
N THR A 144 -31.47 -15.23 28.44
CA THR A 144 -32.78 -15.32 29.10
C THR A 144 -33.39 -16.72 29.02
N GLY A 145 -33.72 -17.29 30.19
CA GLY A 145 -34.31 -18.62 30.31
C GLY A 145 -33.32 -19.76 30.57
N THR A 146 -32.02 -19.49 30.60
CA THR A 146 -30.99 -20.49 30.92
C THR A 146 -30.53 -20.37 32.38
N PRO A 147 -30.51 -21.45 33.19
CA PRO A 147 -29.93 -21.42 34.53
C PRO A 147 -28.41 -21.17 34.52
N GLN A 148 -27.86 -20.67 35.63
CA GLN A 148 -26.41 -20.51 35.80
C GLN A 148 -25.70 -21.85 35.67
N HIS A 149 -24.68 -21.93 34.81
CA HIS A 149 -23.98 -23.16 34.51
C HIS A 149 -22.60 -22.85 33.94
N ARG A 150 -21.72 -23.86 33.95
CA ARG A 150 -20.48 -23.85 33.19
C ARG A 150 -20.55 -24.80 32.00
N PRO A 151 -19.91 -24.46 30.86
CA PRO A 151 -19.84 -25.35 29.71
C PRO A 151 -18.90 -26.53 29.97
N ASP A 152 -18.92 -27.51 29.07
CA ASP A 152 -17.97 -28.61 29.06
C ASP A 152 -16.60 -28.16 28.56
N LYS A 153 -16.62 -27.37 27.48
CA LYS A 153 -15.44 -26.92 26.75
C LYS A 153 -15.55 -25.45 26.36
N ILE A 154 -14.43 -24.74 26.45
CA ILE A 154 -14.25 -23.40 25.87
C ILE A 154 -13.12 -23.46 24.86
N VAL A 155 -13.40 -23.08 23.62
CA VAL A 155 -12.44 -23.10 22.52
C VAL A 155 -12.12 -21.70 22.00
N PHE A 156 -10.92 -21.52 21.47
CA PHE A 156 -10.46 -20.24 20.91
C PHE A 156 -9.81 -20.45 19.54
N PRO A 157 -10.05 -19.55 18.57
CA PRO A 157 -9.25 -19.49 17.34
C PRO A 157 -7.88 -18.85 17.58
N ASP A 158 -7.75 -18.00 18.60
CA ASP A 158 -6.46 -17.44 18.99
C ASP A 158 -5.72 -18.38 19.95
N LYS A 159 -4.60 -18.93 19.46
CA LYS A 159 -3.72 -19.83 20.22
C LYS A 159 -3.13 -19.17 21.47
N HIS A 160 -2.97 -17.84 21.50
CA HIS A 160 -2.49 -17.12 22.66
C HIS A 160 -3.43 -17.29 23.85
N PHE A 161 -4.76 -17.14 23.64
CA PHE A 161 -5.73 -17.34 24.72
C PHE A 161 -5.76 -18.77 25.22
N VAL A 162 -5.64 -19.76 24.32
CA VAL A 162 -5.53 -21.17 24.73
C VAL A 162 -4.33 -21.36 25.68
N GLY A 163 -3.16 -20.86 25.28
CA GLY A 163 -1.94 -20.95 26.07
C GLY A 163 -2.08 -20.30 27.45
N GLN A 164 -2.67 -19.11 27.54
CA GLN A 164 -2.77 -18.35 28.78
C GLN A 164 -3.91 -18.82 29.70
N LEU A 165 -5.03 -19.30 29.16
CA LEU A 165 -6.25 -19.57 29.93
C LEU A 165 -6.47 -21.04 30.28
N ARG A 166 -5.78 -21.97 29.63
CA ARG A 166 -5.98 -23.41 29.81
C ARG A 166 -5.87 -23.87 31.26
N LYS A 167 -4.87 -23.38 32.01
CA LYS A 167 -4.70 -23.73 33.42
C LYS A 167 -5.88 -23.23 34.28
N SER A 168 -6.33 -21.99 34.04
CA SER A 168 -7.45 -21.38 34.75
C SER A 168 -8.77 -22.13 34.49
N TYR A 169 -9.09 -22.46 33.24
CA TYR A 169 -10.30 -23.24 32.91
C TYR A 169 -10.23 -24.69 33.40
N SER A 170 -9.06 -25.33 33.32
CA SER A 170 -8.87 -26.67 33.87
C SER A 170 -9.14 -26.71 35.37
N ALA A 171 -8.77 -25.65 36.11
CA ALA A 171 -9.11 -25.53 37.51
C ALA A 171 -10.63 -25.45 37.76
N LEU A 172 -11.46 -25.08 36.78
CA LEU A 172 -12.92 -25.11 36.87
C LEU A 172 -13.53 -26.42 36.36
N GLY A 173 -12.71 -27.35 35.88
CA GLY A 173 -13.15 -28.58 35.22
C GLY A 173 -13.69 -28.36 33.82
N ILE A 174 -13.29 -27.27 33.16
CA ILE A 174 -13.66 -26.90 31.79
C ILE A 174 -12.46 -27.20 30.88
N GLU A 175 -12.69 -27.91 29.78
CA GLU A 175 -11.64 -28.15 28.79
C GLU A 175 -11.36 -26.87 27.99
N CYS A 176 -10.09 -26.59 27.70
CA CYS A 176 -9.68 -25.41 26.93
C CYS A 176 -8.70 -25.78 25.81
N SER A 177 -9.12 -25.56 24.56
CA SER A 177 -8.38 -25.98 23.37
C SER A 177 -8.53 -25.01 22.21
N TYR A 178 -7.65 -25.17 21.22
CA TYR A 178 -7.79 -24.49 19.94
C TYR A 178 -8.96 -25.08 19.12
N LEU A 179 -9.68 -24.20 18.42
CA LEU A 179 -10.60 -24.56 17.35
C LEU A 179 -10.68 -23.39 16.36
N SER A 180 -10.63 -23.67 15.06
CA SER A 180 -10.84 -22.64 14.04
C SER A 180 -12.16 -21.88 14.26
N GLU A 181 -12.18 -20.61 13.87
CA GLU A 181 -13.36 -19.75 14.00
C GLU A 181 -14.58 -20.38 13.29
N SER A 182 -15.76 -20.34 13.92
CA SER A 182 -16.99 -20.88 13.34
C SER A 182 -17.51 -20.05 12.18
N ASP A 183 -18.12 -20.70 11.20
CA ASP A 183 -18.87 -20.02 10.14
C ASP A 183 -20.02 -19.19 10.73
N GLY A 184 -20.23 -17.95 10.23
CA GLY A 184 -21.32 -17.06 10.65
C GLY A 184 -20.92 -15.89 11.55
N ILE A 185 -19.69 -15.87 12.08
CA ILE A 185 -19.19 -14.72 12.87
C ILE A 185 -19.20 -13.43 12.06
N ASP A 186 -18.84 -13.49 10.77
CA ASP A 186 -18.82 -12.31 9.90
C ASP A 186 -20.20 -11.65 9.78
N ALA A 187 -21.27 -12.44 9.65
CA ALA A 187 -22.64 -11.93 9.59
C ALA A 187 -23.04 -11.24 10.90
N TYR A 188 -22.66 -11.83 12.04
CA TYR A 188 -22.90 -11.24 13.35
C TYR A 188 -22.16 -9.91 13.53
N ILE A 189 -20.88 -9.85 13.11
CA ILE A 189 -20.09 -8.61 13.16
C ILE A 189 -20.74 -7.52 12.31
N GLN A 190 -21.27 -7.86 11.14
CA GLN A 190 -21.98 -6.92 10.29
C GLN A 190 -23.26 -6.40 10.94
N GLU A 191 -24.07 -7.27 11.53
CA GLU A 191 -25.31 -6.90 12.23
C GLU A 191 -25.04 -5.98 13.43
N LEU A 192 -24.07 -6.35 14.28
CA LEU A 192 -23.65 -5.54 15.42
C LEU A 192 -23.10 -4.17 14.96
N SER A 193 -22.33 -4.16 13.88
CA SER A 193 -21.83 -2.92 13.25
C SER A 193 -22.98 -2.01 12.83
N GLN A 194 -23.98 -2.54 12.13
CA GLN A 194 -25.18 -1.80 11.72
C GLN A 194 -25.99 -1.30 12.91
N HIS A 195 -26.09 -2.09 13.98
CA HIS A 195 -26.75 -1.69 15.21
C HIS A 195 -26.08 -0.45 15.84
N LEU A 196 -24.74 -0.41 15.90
CA LEU A 196 -24.00 0.75 16.42
C LEU A 196 -24.21 2.00 15.57
N ILE A 197 -24.31 1.85 14.25
CA ILE A 197 -24.65 2.96 13.34
C ILE A 197 -26.07 3.46 13.64
N ARG A 198 -27.05 2.56 13.79
CA ARG A 198 -28.45 2.92 14.10
C ARG A 198 -28.60 3.65 15.42
N LYS A 199 -27.82 3.29 16.44
CA LYS A 199 -27.79 3.97 17.75
C LYS A 199 -26.98 5.27 17.76
N ASP A 200 -26.47 5.70 16.60
CA ASP A 200 -25.61 6.87 16.47
C ASP A 200 -24.34 6.78 17.34
N LEU A 201 -23.78 5.58 17.53
CA LEU A 201 -22.55 5.36 18.31
C LEU A 201 -21.29 5.21 17.44
N ALA A 202 -21.47 4.89 16.16
CA ALA A 202 -20.37 4.70 15.21
C ALA A 202 -20.76 5.25 13.82
N SER A 203 -19.82 5.23 12.88
CA SER A 203 -20.02 5.68 11.50
C SER A 203 -19.33 4.71 10.53
N VAL A 204 -19.69 4.80 9.25
CA VAL A 204 -19.03 4.08 8.16
C VAL A 204 -18.82 5.06 7.02
N ALA A 205 -17.60 5.10 6.48
CA ALA A 205 -17.29 5.91 5.32
C ALA A 205 -17.54 5.11 4.04
N GLU A 206 -17.84 5.80 2.94
CA GLU A 206 -18.10 5.16 1.64
C GLU A 206 -16.95 4.25 1.20
N VAL A 207 -15.69 4.67 1.44
CA VAL A 207 -14.51 3.88 1.08
C VAL A 207 -14.42 2.55 1.84
N SER A 208 -14.95 2.51 3.06
CA SER A 208 -14.84 1.36 3.97
C SER A 208 -15.68 0.17 3.52
N GLU A 209 -16.79 0.41 2.82
CA GLU A 209 -17.71 -0.61 2.27
C GLU A 209 -17.36 -1.05 0.85
N ARG A 210 -16.33 -0.45 0.23
CA ARG A 210 -15.90 -0.89 -1.10
C ARG A 210 -15.31 -2.30 -1.01
N PRO A 211 -15.40 -3.12 -2.07
CA PRO A 211 -14.74 -4.42 -2.07
C PRO A 211 -13.22 -4.28 -1.92
N GLY A 212 -12.62 -5.12 -1.09
CA GLY A 212 -11.16 -5.19 -0.92
C GLY A 212 -10.45 -5.95 -2.04
N LEU A 213 -9.12 -5.97 -2.00
CA LEU A 213 -8.25 -6.66 -2.97
C LEU A 213 -8.51 -8.17 -3.03
N ASN A 214 -8.93 -8.77 -1.93
CA ASN A 214 -9.33 -10.18 -1.86
C ASN A 214 -10.55 -10.52 -2.75
N SER A 215 -11.35 -9.54 -3.14
CA SER A 215 -12.48 -9.74 -4.07
C SER A 215 -12.02 -9.79 -5.54
N GLY A 216 -10.76 -9.48 -5.82
CA GLY A 216 -10.19 -9.51 -7.17
C GLY A 216 -10.13 -10.93 -7.72
N THR A 217 -10.46 -11.10 -9.00
CA THR A 217 -10.42 -12.41 -9.65
C THR A 217 -9.03 -13.04 -9.54
N GLY A 218 -8.97 -14.26 -8.99
CA GLY A 218 -7.73 -15.03 -8.85
C GLY A 218 -6.80 -14.57 -7.73
N VAL A 219 -7.18 -13.56 -6.94
CA VAL A 219 -6.35 -13.05 -5.85
C VAL A 219 -6.39 -14.04 -4.68
N THR A 220 -5.22 -14.48 -4.23
CA THR A 220 -5.07 -15.42 -3.11
C THR A 220 -4.37 -14.76 -1.91
N PRO A 221 -4.47 -15.33 -0.69
CA PRO A 221 -3.73 -14.84 0.47
C PRO A 221 -2.21 -14.76 0.24
N GLU A 222 -1.63 -15.69 -0.52
CA GLU A 222 -0.20 -15.72 -0.84
C GLU A 222 0.17 -14.57 -1.78
N ALA A 223 -0.67 -14.30 -2.79
CA ALA A 223 -0.50 -13.17 -3.68
C ALA A 223 -0.59 -11.84 -2.92
N LEU A 224 -1.57 -11.70 -2.01
CA LEU A 224 -1.68 -10.53 -1.12
C LEU A 224 -0.46 -10.39 -0.23
N SER A 225 0.00 -11.46 0.41
CA SER A 225 1.20 -11.44 1.26
C SER A 225 2.45 -10.94 0.52
N ALA A 226 2.68 -11.44 -0.70
CA ALA A 226 3.77 -10.98 -1.54
C ALA A 226 3.61 -9.50 -1.96
N PHE A 227 2.41 -9.10 -2.36
CA PHE A 227 2.10 -7.72 -2.74
C PHE A 227 2.29 -6.73 -1.59
N TYR A 228 1.69 -6.99 -0.42
CA TYR A 228 1.84 -6.14 0.77
C TYR A 228 3.29 -6.09 1.26
N SER A 229 4.04 -7.18 1.15
CA SER A 229 5.47 -7.19 1.46
C SER A 229 6.26 -6.23 0.57
N ALA A 230 5.96 -6.19 -0.74
CA ALA A 230 6.54 -5.23 -1.66
C ALA A 230 6.10 -3.79 -1.35
N CYS A 231 4.82 -3.55 -1.06
CA CYS A 231 4.31 -2.24 -0.65
C CYS A 231 5.01 -1.71 0.61
N ASN A 232 5.16 -2.56 1.63
CA ASN A 232 5.84 -2.21 2.87
C ASN A 232 7.31 -1.81 2.64
N GLN A 233 8.03 -2.54 1.77
CA GLN A 233 9.41 -2.17 1.41
C GLN A 233 9.47 -0.85 0.63
N TYR A 234 8.57 -0.70 -0.35
CA TYR A 234 8.47 0.52 -1.16
C TYR A 234 8.22 1.75 -0.28
N ALA A 235 7.20 1.71 0.58
CA ALA A 235 6.84 2.84 1.42
C ALA A 235 7.96 3.23 2.41
N LYS A 236 8.71 2.24 2.94
CA LYS A 236 9.85 2.50 3.84
C LYS A 236 11.01 3.24 3.16
N LEU A 237 11.14 3.13 1.84
CA LEU A 237 12.15 3.87 1.07
C LEU A 237 11.70 5.29 0.72
N GLU A 238 10.47 5.66 1.03
CA GLU A 238 9.84 6.94 0.68
C GLU A 238 10.20 7.48 -0.74
N PRO A 239 10.00 6.71 -1.85
CA PRO A 239 10.46 7.09 -3.19
C PRO A 239 10.00 8.45 -3.69
N TRP A 240 8.82 8.90 -3.26
CA TRP A 240 8.26 10.22 -3.52
C TRP A 240 9.11 11.39 -2.97
N ASN A 241 10.02 11.14 -2.02
CA ASN A 241 11.00 12.12 -1.55
C ASN A 241 12.30 12.13 -2.39
N HIS A 242 12.49 11.13 -3.27
CA HIS A 242 13.72 10.93 -4.04
C HIS A 242 13.53 11.17 -5.54
N LEU A 243 12.30 11.05 -6.02
CA LEU A 243 11.96 11.16 -7.43
C LEU A 243 10.84 12.19 -7.62
N ALA A 244 10.94 12.99 -8.66
CA ALA A 244 9.81 13.77 -9.15
C ALA A 244 8.85 12.88 -9.96
N GLU A 245 7.56 13.24 -10.02
CA GLU A 245 6.56 12.49 -10.81
C GLU A 245 6.90 12.40 -12.31
N ARG A 246 7.75 13.29 -12.84
CA ARG A 246 8.23 13.22 -14.23
C ARG A 246 9.40 12.26 -14.42
N GLN A 247 10.11 11.87 -13.35
CA GLN A 247 11.22 10.92 -13.35
C GLN A 247 10.71 9.46 -13.34
N ALA A 248 9.99 9.12 -14.41
CA ALA A 248 9.42 7.80 -14.59
C ALA A 248 10.44 6.78 -15.11
N ILE A 249 10.16 5.50 -14.87
CA ILE A 249 10.90 4.36 -15.41
C ILE A 249 10.06 3.54 -16.36
N GLN A 250 10.71 2.98 -17.38
CA GLN A 250 10.16 1.90 -18.19
C GLN A 250 10.57 0.57 -17.56
N ILE A 251 9.63 -0.36 -17.49
CA ILE A 251 9.84 -1.70 -16.93
C ILE A 251 9.38 -2.71 -17.99
N ASP A 252 10.33 -3.51 -18.46
CA ASP A 252 10.06 -4.62 -19.37
C ASP A 252 10.12 -5.94 -18.60
N ALA A 253 9.04 -6.72 -18.63
CA ALA A 253 9.08 -8.10 -18.20
C ALA A 253 9.67 -8.96 -19.32
N VAL A 254 10.87 -9.50 -19.11
CA VAL A 254 11.65 -10.25 -20.11
C VAL A 254 11.74 -11.73 -19.76
N GLY A 255 12.18 -12.56 -20.71
CA GLY A 255 12.23 -14.02 -20.58
C GLY A 255 11.37 -14.72 -21.64
N GLU A 256 11.51 -16.04 -21.76
CA GLU A 256 10.81 -16.83 -22.79
C GLU A 256 9.41 -17.29 -22.36
N GLU A 257 9.19 -17.55 -21.07
CA GLU A 257 7.93 -18.11 -20.55
C GLU A 257 7.05 -17.02 -19.93
N GLU A 258 5.72 -17.15 -19.95
CA GLU A 258 4.81 -16.25 -19.22
C GLU A 258 4.77 -16.60 -17.73
N LEU A 259 4.39 -15.64 -16.88
CA LEU A 259 4.20 -15.90 -15.47
C LEU A 259 2.86 -16.61 -15.24
N ARG A 260 2.89 -17.90 -14.94
CA ARG A 260 1.69 -18.69 -14.66
C ARG A 260 1.32 -18.59 -13.19
N LEU A 261 0.33 -17.75 -12.89
CA LEU A 261 -0.15 -17.53 -11.52
C LEU A 261 -1.03 -18.69 -11.05
N ASP A 262 -1.93 -19.16 -11.91
CA ASP A 262 -2.70 -20.38 -11.69
C ASP A 262 -3.09 -21.06 -13.03
N ALA A 263 -4.10 -21.94 -13.00
CA ALA A 263 -4.57 -22.63 -14.19
C ALA A 263 -5.27 -21.73 -15.23
N ARG A 264 -5.85 -20.60 -14.80
CA ARG A 264 -6.66 -19.67 -15.60
C ARG A 264 -5.98 -18.31 -15.79
N HIS A 265 -5.13 -17.89 -14.86
CA HIS A 265 -4.47 -16.60 -14.84
C HIS A 265 -2.98 -16.75 -15.19
N HIS A 266 -2.59 -16.04 -16.25
CA HIS A 266 -1.22 -15.92 -16.70
C HIS A 266 -0.92 -14.46 -16.98
N VAL A 267 0.32 -14.06 -16.73
CA VAL A 267 0.79 -12.69 -16.93
C VAL A 267 1.86 -12.72 -18.00
N GLY A 268 1.48 -12.16 -19.14
CA GLY A 268 2.38 -12.05 -20.29
C GLY A 268 3.63 -11.23 -20.00
N ARG A 269 4.55 -11.34 -20.95
CA ARG A 269 5.65 -10.40 -21.11
C ARG A 269 5.10 -9.09 -21.70
N GLY A 270 5.85 -8.01 -21.53
CA GLY A 270 5.43 -6.70 -22.01
C GLY A 270 6.11 -5.56 -21.28
N THR A 271 5.67 -4.35 -21.62
CA THR A 271 6.24 -3.10 -21.13
C THR A 271 5.19 -2.31 -20.38
N VAL A 272 5.57 -1.79 -19.23
CA VAL A 272 4.80 -0.81 -18.46
C VAL A 272 5.72 0.36 -18.07
N PHE A 273 5.12 1.48 -17.71
CA PHE A 273 5.83 2.66 -17.24
C PHE A 273 5.35 2.99 -15.85
N SER A 274 6.27 3.27 -14.94
CA SER A 274 5.93 3.57 -13.56
C SER A 274 6.50 4.92 -13.16
N SER A 275 5.72 5.66 -12.38
CA SER A 275 6.16 6.89 -11.74
C SER A 275 5.71 6.94 -10.29
N VAL A 276 6.42 7.69 -9.46
CA VAL A 276 5.96 8.03 -8.11
C VAL A 276 4.77 8.99 -8.20
N ILE A 277 3.91 8.94 -7.18
CA ILE A 277 2.87 9.94 -6.94
C ILE A 277 3.30 10.72 -5.70
N SER A 278 3.37 12.04 -5.85
CA SER A 278 3.79 12.98 -4.81
C SER A 278 3.02 14.29 -5.00
N THR A 279 1.70 14.22 -4.87
CA THR A 279 0.82 15.36 -5.12
C THR A 279 0.44 16.04 -3.81
N HIS A 280 0.75 17.33 -3.68
CA HIS A 280 0.25 18.15 -2.58
C HIS A 280 -1.13 18.70 -2.95
N THR A 281 -2.19 18.25 -2.28
CA THR A 281 -3.54 18.79 -2.51
C THR A 281 -3.80 19.95 -1.56
N GLY A 282 -3.28 21.13 -1.90
CA GLY A 282 -3.67 22.43 -1.31
C GLY A 282 -3.32 22.64 0.17
N SER A 283 -3.07 23.89 0.55
CA SER A 283 -2.77 24.28 1.92
C SER A 283 -4.07 24.32 2.73
N GLY A 284 -4.08 23.72 3.93
CA GLY A 284 -5.10 24.02 4.93
C GLY A 284 -5.19 25.53 5.20
N PRO A 285 -6.25 26.00 5.86
CA PRO A 285 -6.52 27.44 6.07
C PRO A 285 -5.36 28.24 6.70
N ASN A 286 -4.34 27.58 7.25
CA ASN A 286 -3.16 28.18 7.87
C ASN A 286 -1.81 27.83 7.21
N GLY A 287 -1.77 27.26 6.00
CA GLY A 287 -0.48 26.97 5.34
C GLY A 287 0.26 25.71 5.83
N GLU A 288 -0.20 25.10 6.93
CA GLU A 288 0.30 23.83 7.44
C GLU A 288 -0.76 22.72 7.25
N GLY A 289 -0.36 21.56 6.73
CA GLY A 289 -1.22 20.36 6.71
C GLY A 289 -2.09 20.15 5.47
N GLY A 290 -1.57 20.34 4.26
CA GLY A 290 -2.24 19.82 3.05
C GLY A 290 -2.21 18.29 2.98
N ASP A 291 -3.31 17.66 2.55
CA ASP A 291 -3.33 16.22 2.21
C ASP A 291 -2.23 15.97 1.17
N HIS A 292 -1.25 15.14 1.50
CA HIS A 292 -0.16 14.83 0.60
C HIS A 292 -0.31 13.39 0.12
N ILE A 293 -0.75 13.25 -1.13
CA ILE A 293 -1.01 11.96 -1.75
C ILE A 293 0.33 11.36 -2.17
N ARG A 294 0.67 10.24 -1.55
CA ARG A 294 1.88 9.47 -1.82
C ARG A 294 1.52 8.17 -2.49
N GLY A 295 2.35 7.70 -3.41
CA GLY A 295 2.04 6.46 -4.09
C GLY A 295 2.92 6.14 -5.28
N MET A 296 2.40 5.22 -6.09
CA MET A 296 2.99 4.79 -7.34
C MET A 296 1.89 4.70 -8.39
N ALA A 297 2.13 5.27 -9.57
CA ALA A 297 1.30 5.09 -10.74
C ALA A 297 1.95 4.10 -11.73
N LEU A 298 1.12 3.36 -12.45
CA LEU A 298 1.50 2.43 -13.49
C LEU A 298 0.68 2.68 -14.76
N PHE A 299 1.38 2.78 -15.88
CA PHE A 299 0.83 3.08 -17.19
C PHE A 299 1.22 2.00 -18.19
N TYR A 300 0.26 1.55 -19.00
CA TYR A 300 0.51 0.56 -20.05
C TYR A 300 1.08 1.18 -21.33
N THR A 301 0.96 2.49 -21.49
CA THR A 301 1.59 3.23 -22.58
C THR A 301 2.43 4.37 -22.08
N ARG A 302 3.45 4.70 -22.87
CA ARG A 302 4.21 5.93 -22.68
C ARG A 302 3.30 7.15 -22.73
N SER A 303 2.29 7.16 -23.59
CA SER A 303 1.41 8.33 -23.74
C SER A 303 0.43 8.54 -22.59
N ASP A 304 0.01 7.47 -21.90
CA ASP A 304 -0.78 7.61 -20.67
C ASP A 304 0.09 8.22 -19.57
N LEU A 305 1.34 7.73 -19.42
CA LEU A 305 2.33 8.34 -18.52
C LEU A 305 2.51 9.83 -18.86
N GLU A 306 2.80 10.15 -20.12
CA GLU A 306 3.07 11.51 -20.57
C GLU A 306 1.86 12.42 -20.31
N ARG A 307 0.64 11.98 -20.60
CA ARG A 307 -0.59 12.73 -20.29
C ARG A 307 -0.76 13.01 -18.80
N ARG A 308 -0.32 12.09 -17.94
CA ARG A 308 -0.43 12.24 -16.50
C ARG A 308 0.55 13.27 -15.95
N VAL A 309 1.79 13.24 -16.41
CA VAL A 309 2.91 13.94 -15.74
C VAL A 309 3.36 15.21 -16.47
N LEU A 310 2.89 15.45 -17.70
CA LEU A 310 3.12 16.71 -18.40
C LEU A 310 2.24 17.84 -17.83
N PRO A 311 2.82 19.03 -17.61
CA PRO A 311 2.04 20.22 -17.31
C PRO A 311 1.04 20.56 -18.42
N PRO A 312 -0.14 21.11 -18.08
CA PRO A 312 -1.11 21.57 -19.06
C PRO A 312 -0.52 22.59 -20.04
N GLY A 313 -0.77 22.40 -21.34
CA GLY A 313 -0.30 23.31 -22.39
C GLY A 313 1.12 23.04 -22.90
N GLU A 314 1.86 22.13 -22.29
CA GLU A 314 3.22 21.76 -22.74
C GLU A 314 3.20 20.56 -23.70
N GLN A 315 4.20 20.51 -24.58
CA GLN A 315 4.42 19.42 -25.52
C GLN A 315 5.66 18.62 -25.15
N LEU A 316 5.60 17.33 -25.43
CA LEU A 316 6.72 16.41 -25.24
C LEU A 316 7.86 16.77 -26.16
N ALA A 317 9.07 16.87 -25.61
CA ALA A 317 10.25 17.14 -26.42
C ALA A 317 10.45 16.11 -27.54
N LEU A 318 10.12 14.84 -27.31
CA LEU A 318 10.27 13.77 -28.31
C LEU A 318 9.21 13.79 -29.42
N MET A 319 8.08 14.49 -29.21
CA MET A 319 7.10 14.74 -30.27
C MET A 319 7.63 15.78 -31.26
N ASP A 320 8.32 16.80 -30.76
CA ASP A 320 8.78 17.93 -31.58
C ASP A 320 10.20 17.75 -32.12
N ASN A 321 11.06 17.01 -31.40
CA ASN A 321 12.44 16.79 -31.78
C ASN A 321 12.67 15.32 -32.21
N PRO A 322 12.83 15.04 -33.53
CA PRO A 322 13.10 13.69 -34.03
C PRO A 322 14.36 13.04 -33.47
N GLU A 323 15.35 13.82 -33.06
CA GLU A 323 16.61 13.31 -32.52
C GLU A 323 16.41 12.57 -31.20
N LEU A 324 15.39 12.96 -30.41
CA LEU A 324 15.07 12.35 -29.12
C LEU A 324 14.29 11.03 -29.24
N ARG A 325 13.83 10.67 -30.45
CA ARG A 325 13.00 9.48 -30.67
C ARG A 325 13.84 8.21 -30.76
N ARG A 326 13.35 7.13 -30.15
CA ARG A 326 13.93 5.78 -30.21
C ARG A 326 12.93 4.74 -30.70
N CYS A 327 13.43 3.68 -31.32
CA CYS A 327 12.60 2.58 -31.79
C CYS A 327 12.13 1.72 -30.62
N ALA A 328 10.82 1.52 -30.48
CA ALA A 328 10.26 0.71 -29.39
C ALA A 328 10.60 -0.79 -29.45
N LYS A 329 11.22 -1.30 -30.53
CA LYS A 329 11.66 -2.70 -30.63
C LYS A 329 13.15 -2.89 -30.38
N CYS A 330 13.97 -2.10 -31.04
CA CYS A 330 15.42 -2.26 -31.04
C CYS A 330 16.15 -1.15 -30.29
N ASP A 331 15.42 -0.16 -29.78
CA ASP A 331 15.88 0.95 -28.95
C ASP A 331 16.87 1.91 -29.62
N LYS A 332 17.08 1.75 -30.93
CA LYS A 332 17.96 2.60 -31.72
C LYS A 332 17.29 3.91 -32.09
N ARG A 333 18.10 4.98 -32.09
CA ARG A 333 17.74 6.26 -32.71
C ARG A 333 17.70 6.11 -34.22
N ALA A 334 17.05 7.07 -34.89
CA ALA A 334 17.19 7.15 -36.33
C ALA A 334 18.66 7.44 -36.71
N ALA A 335 19.12 6.85 -37.81
CA ALA A 335 20.40 7.25 -38.40
C ALA A 335 20.38 8.74 -38.76
N PRO A 336 21.53 9.44 -38.75
CA PRO A 336 21.60 10.86 -39.10
C PRO A 336 20.84 11.17 -40.41
N GLY A 337 19.97 12.17 -40.38
CA GLY A 337 19.15 12.58 -41.54
C GLY A 337 17.95 11.68 -41.87
N LYS A 338 17.64 10.67 -41.05
CA LYS A 338 16.40 9.88 -41.14
C LYS A 338 15.52 10.10 -39.93
N GLU A 339 14.22 9.82 -40.07
CA GLU A 339 13.27 9.80 -38.96
C GLU A 339 12.70 8.40 -38.73
N LEU A 340 12.36 8.10 -37.48
CA LEU A 340 11.62 6.90 -37.14
C LEU A 340 10.17 7.02 -37.61
N ARG A 341 9.62 5.89 -38.08
CA ARG A 341 8.22 5.77 -38.45
C ARG A 341 7.35 5.74 -37.20
N ARG A 342 6.17 6.36 -37.27
CA ARG A 342 5.17 6.32 -36.21
C ARG A 342 4.19 5.18 -36.40
N CYS A 343 3.72 4.60 -35.31
CA CYS A 343 2.55 3.72 -35.33
C CYS A 343 1.35 4.51 -35.90
N THR A 344 0.69 3.96 -36.92
CA THR A 344 -0.41 4.65 -37.61
C THR A 344 -1.65 4.81 -36.74
N ARG A 345 -1.86 3.92 -35.76
CA ARG A 345 -2.99 3.95 -34.84
C ARG A 345 -2.77 4.95 -33.71
N CYS A 346 -1.74 4.77 -32.89
CA CYS A 346 -1.52 5.62 -31.71
C CYS A 346 -0.69 6.88 -31.95
N LYS A 347 0.09 6.93 -33.05
CA LYS A 347 0.99 8.04 -33.43
C LYS A 347 2.08 8.41 -32.42
N CYS A 348 2.16 7.74 -31.27
CA CYS A 348 3.08 8.05 -30.18
C CYS A 348 4.21 7.02 -29.98
N THR A 349 4.15 5.87 -30.65
CA THR A 349 5.22 4.86 -30.63
C THR A 349 5.99 4.89 -31.95
N PHE A 350 7.32 4.84 -31.86
CA PHE A 350 8.23 5.01 -32.99
C PHE A 350 8.98 3.72 -33.33
N TYR A 351 9.26 3.49 -34.62
CA TYR A 351 9.93 2.30 -35.12
C TYR A 351 10.93 2.65 -36.23
N CYS A 352 12.05 1.92 -36.30
CA CYS A 352 12.96 2.04 -37.44
C CYS A 352 12.24 1.69 -38.76
N ASP A 353 11.45 0.62 -38.72
CA ASP A 353 10.77 0.05 -39.87
C ASP A 353 9.57 -0.84 -39.48
N ALA A 354 8.91 -1.41 -40.49
CA ALA A 354 7.77 -2.31 -40.30
C ALA A 354 8.16 -3.66 -39.68
N GLN A 355 9.43 -4.07 -39.72
CA GLN A 355 9.91 -5.30 -39.07
C GLN A 355 9.99 -5.08 -37.56
N CYS A 356 10.56 -3.96 -37.13
CA CYS A 356 10.57 -3.54 -35.74
C CYS A 356 9.14 -3.40 -35.19
N GLN A 357 8.24 -2.78 -35.95
CA GLN A 357 6.82 -2.68 -35.55
C GLN A 357 6.17 -4.05 -35.35
N ARG A 358 6.32 -4.98 -36.32
CA ARG A 358 5.77 -6.35 -36.19
C ARG A 358 6.40 -7.12 -35.05
N GLY A 359 7.71 -6.96 -34.84
CA GLY A 359 8.44 -7.61 -33.75
C GLY A 359 8.05 -7.11 -32.37
N HIS A 360 7.59 -5.86 -32.24
CA HIS A 360 7.06 -5.29 -31.00
C HIS A 360 5.54 -5.44 -30.88
N TRP A 361 4.83 -5.83 -31.94
CA TRP A 361 3.36 -5.81 -31.96
C TRP A 361 2.72 -6.69 -30.90
N LYS A 362 3.32 -7.84 -30.56
CA LYS A 362 2.80 -8.71 -29.50
C LYS A 362 2.67 -7.98 -28.16
N ASP A 363 3.65 -7.13 -27.85
CA ASP A 363 3.72 -6.35 -26.62
C ASP A 363 2.88 -5.06 -26.77
N HIS A 364 3.04 -4.34 -27.90
CA HIS A 364 2.38 -3.05 -28.14
C HIS A 364 0.86 -3.14 -28.31
N LYS A 365 0.32 -4.21 -28.92
CA LYS A 365 -1.10 -4.28 -29.27
C LYS A 365 -2.02 -4.14 -28.07
N VAL A 366 -1.55 -4.57 -26.90
CA VAL A 366 -2.28 -4.54 -25.63
C VAL A 366 -2.54 -3.10 -25.20
N SER A 367 -1.66 -2.17 -25.58
CA SER A 367 -1.69 -0.79 -25.14
C SER A 367 -1.88 0.22 -26.29
N CYS A 368 -1.96 -0.22 -27.55
CA CYS A 368 -2.09 0.66 -28.70
C CYS A 368 -3.50 1.32 -28.83
N THR A 369 -3.61 2.60 -28.49
CA THR A 369 -4.87 3.39 -28.52
C THR A 369 -4.76 4.64 -29.40
N ALA A 370 -5.83 5.05 -30.07
CA ALA A 370 -5.83 6.21 -30.97
C ALA A 370 -5.74 7.55 -30.21
N PRO A 371 -5.08 8.60 -30.77
CA PRO A 371 -5.07 9.93 -30.15
C PRO A 371 -6.49 10.49 -30.03
N GLY A 372 -6.87 10.95 -28.84
CA GLY A 372 -8.15 11.64 -28.62
C GLY A 372 -9.35 10.74 -28.33
N SER A 373 -9.19 9.43 -28.13
CA SER A 373 -10.30 8.55 -27.70
C SER A 373 -10.53 8.54 -26.18
N ALA A 374 -9.85 9.41 -25.43
CA ALA A 374 -10.08 9.60 -24.00
C ALA A 374 -11.31 10.48 -23.81
N THR A 375 -12.27 10.02 -23.01
CA THR A 375 -13.51 10.74 -22.69
C THR A 375 -13.18 12.01 -21.88
N SER A 376 -13.24 13.16 -22.56
CA SER A 376 -13.15 14.47 -21.92
C SER A 376 -14.38 14.70 -21.04
N GLY A 377 -14.21 14.64 -19.72
CA GLY A 377 -15.20 15.20 -18.81
C GLY A 377 -15.03 16.73 -18.72
N ALA A 378 -16.13 17.48 -18.64
CA ALA A 378 -16.09 18.94 -18.52
C ALA A 378 -15.42 19.40 -17.20
N GLY A 379 -14.52 20.39 -17.29
CA GLY A 379 -13.83 21.08 -16.18
C GLY A 379 -12.40 21.55 -16.53
N GLU A 380 -11.96 22.73 -16.04
CA GLU A 380 -10.67 23.40 -16.39
C GLU A 380 -9.39 22.71 -15.86
N HIS A 381 -9.51 21.69 -15.00
CA HIS A 381 -8.39 20.89 -14.49
C HIS A 381 -8.74 19.39 -14.40
N LYS A 382 -9.21 18.76 -15.48
CA LYS A 382 -9.58 17.33 -15.44
C LYS A 382 -8.43 16.42 -15.90
N ILE A 383 -8.05 15.48 -15.05
CA ILE A 383 -7.15 14.37 -15.39
C ILE A 383 -7.73 13.63 -16.60
N VAL A 384 -6.96 13.53 -17.68
CA VAL A 384 -7.34 12.79 -18.88
C VAL A 384 -6.89 11.34 -18.71
N TRP A 385 -7.83 10.48 -18.31
CA TRP A 385 -7.56 9.06 -18.09
C TRP A 385 -7.30 8.32 -19.41
N GLY A 386 -6.29 7.45 -19.39
CA GLY A 386 -6.08 6.43 -20.41
C GLY A 386 -7.15 5.34 -20.42
N ALA A 387 -6.98 4.36 -21.31
CA ALA A 387 -7.88 3.20 -21.37
C ALA A 387 -7.81 2.35 -20.09
N LYS A 388 -6.61 2.23 -19.51
CA LYS A 388 -6.34 1.52 -18.27
C LYS A 388 -5.12 2.12 -17.59
N GLU A 389 -5.28 2.56 -16.34
CA GLU A 389 -4.22 3.04 -15.46
C GLU A 389 -4.35 2.33 -14.12
N MET A 390 -3.24 2.15 -13.41
CA MET A 390 -3.25 1.52 -12.10
C MET A 390 -2.46 2.35 -11.12
N SER A 391 -2.86 2.33 -9.86
CA SER A 391 -2.17 3.09 -8.82
C SER A 391 -2.16 2.34 -7.51
N ILE A 392 -1.11 2.58 -6.73
CA ILE A 392 -1.05 2.27 -5.31
C ILE A 392 -0.96 3.61 -4.60
N LEU A 393 -1.95 3.93 -3.79
CA LEU A 393 -1.98 5.13 -2.96
C LEU A 393 -1.70 4.73 -1.52
N TYR A 394 -0.90 5.50 -0.80
CA TYR A 394 -0.69 5.30 0.63
C TYR A 394 -1.48 6.36 1.41
N GLY A 395 -2.19 5.90 2.43
CA GLY A 395 -2.96 6.76 3.32
C GLY A 395 -3.14 6.15 4.71
N PRO A 396 -3.95 6.80 5.56
CA PRO A 396 -4.29 6.27 6.89
C PRO A 396 -5.15 5.01 6.79
N GLU A 397 -5.36 4.34 7.93
CA GLU A 397 -6.24 3.15 8.02
C GLU A 397 -7.66 3.44 7.49
N THR A 398 -8.13 4.69 7.62
CA THR A 398 -9.45 5.11 7.17
C THR A 398 -9.60 5.25 5.65
N SER A 399 -8.49 5.22 4.89
CA SER A 399 -8.54 5.33 3.42
C SER A 399 -8.67 3.98 2.71
N VAL A 400 -8.68 2.86 3.44
CA VAL A 400 -8.79 1.51 2.88
C VAL A 400 -10.13 0.84 3.24
N PRO A 401 -10.63 -0.08 2.39
CA PRO A 401 -11.76 -0.95 2.69
C PRO A 401 -11.61 -1.76 3.98
N PHE A 402 -12.72 -2.05 4.65
CA PHE A 402 -12.71 -2.99 5.79
C PHE A 402 -12.28 -4.40 5.38
N ASP A 403 -12.59 -4.84 4.16
CA ASP A 403 -12.12 -6.13 3.63
C ASP A 403 -10.59 -6.22 3.60
N ASP A 404 -9.91 -5.13 3.22
CA ASP A 404 -8.45 -5.07 3.19
C ASP A 404 -7.88 -5.05 4.62
N LEU A 405 -8.51 -4.30 5.54
CA LEU A 405 -8.11 -4.29 6.96
C LEU A 405 -8.29 -5.66 7.62
N ASP A 406 -9.40 -6.33 7.34
CA ASP A 406 -9.68 -7.68 7.83
C ASP A 406 -8.65 -8.67 7.25
N ALA A 407 -8.30 -8.56 5.97
CA ALA A 407 -7.26 -9.37 5.34
C ALA A 407 -5.87 -9.10 5.95
N ILE A 408 -5.53 -7.83 6.22
CA ILE A 408 -4.29 -7.44 6.88
C ILE A 408 -4.17 -8.10 8.25
N ALA A 409 -5.22 -8.02 9.07
CA ALA A 409 -5.23 -8.64 10.39
C ALA A 409 -5.17 -10.17 10.31
N LYS A 410 -6.04 -10.79 9.49
CA LYS A 410 -6.17 -12.25 9.37
C LYS A 410 -4.90 -12.92 8.86
N HIS A 411 -4.22 -12.30 7.89
CA HIS A 411 -3.04 -12.87 7.25
C HIS A 411 -1.72 -12.23 7.73
N SER A 412 -1.77 -11.34 8.74
CA SER A 412 -0.62 -10.61 9.26
C SER A 412 0.16 -9.88 8.14
N LEU A 413 -0.57 -9.24 7.22
CA LEU A 413 0.04 -8.55 6.08
C LEU A 413 0.82 -7.32 6.58
N PRO A 414 2.05 -7.09 6.09
CA PRO A 414 2.87 -5.99 6.60
C PRO A 414 2.37 -4.63 6.10
N VAL A 415 2.27 -3.66 7.01
CA VAL A 415 2.00 -2.26 6.73
C VAL A 415 3.21 -1.43 7.17
N ALA A 416 3.67 -0.51 6.32
CA ALA A 416 4.83 0.31 6.64
C ALA A 416 4.50 1.33 7.74
N LYS A 417 5.44 1.51 8.67
CA LYS A 417 5.43 2.63 9.62
C LYS A 417 6.62 3.55 9.31
N VAL A 418 6.33 4.78 8.92
CA VAL A 418 7.32 5.78 8.50
C VAL A 418 7.09 7.04 9.32
N LYS A 419 8.12 7.50 10.06
CA LYS A 419 8.03 8.69 10.92
C LYS A 419 6.84 8.67 11.90
N GLY A 420 6.46 7.47 12.38
CA GLY A 420 5.32 7.27 13.29
C GLY A 420 3.96 7.09 12.60
N GLU A 421 3.85 7.38 11.30
CA GLU A 421 2.64 7.22 10.50
C GLU A 421 2.57 5.80 9.91
N ALA A 422 1.42 5.15 10.01
CA ALA A 422 1.15 3.89 9.32
C ALA A 422 0.61 4.17 7.91
N LEU A 423 1.30 3.65 6.89
CA LEU A 423 0.99 3.89 5.48
C LEU A 423 0.30 2.66 4.87
N TYR A 424 -1.02 2.70 4.81
CA TYR A 424 -1.85 1.63 4.27
C TYR A 424 -1.93 1.75 2.74
N PRO A 425 -1.55 0.69 1.98
CA PRO A 425 -1.63 0.72 0.52
C PRO A 425 -3.06 0.45 0.04
N SER A 426 -3.55 1.30 -0.88
CA SER A 426 -4.78 1.11 -1.64
C SER A 426 -4.44 0.91 -3.11
N ALA A 427 -4.59 -0.31 -3.62
CA ALA A 427 -4.38 -0.61 -5.03
C ALA A 427 -5.70 -0.47 -5.82
N VAL A 428 -5.65 0.26 -6.92
CA VAL A 428 -6.83 0.55 -7.74
C VAL A 428 -6.50 0.49 -9.23
N VAL A 429 -7.43 -0.04 -10.01
CA VAL A 429 -7.40 -0.01 -11.47
C VAL A 429 -8.45 0.97 -11.97
N PHE A 430 -8.01 1.96 -12.72
CA PHE A 430 -8.87 2.91 -13.41
C PHE A 430 -9.06 2.46 -14.86
N ARG A 431 -10.29 2.10 -15.23
CA ARG A 431 -10.65 1.74 -16.60
C ARG A 431 -11.46 2.89 -17.18
N GLN A 432 -10.86 3.67 -18.07
CA GLN A 432 -11.44 4.93 -18.59
C GLN A 432 -11.83 5.92 -17.47
N GLY A 433 -11.10 5.89 -16.35
CA GLY A 433 -11.37 6.71 -15.16
C GLY A 433 -12.27 6.06 -14.12
N ASP A 434 -12.95 4.96 -14.43
CA ASP A 434 -13.78 4.25 -13.47
C ASP A 434 -12.92 3.34 -12.58
N PRO A 435 -12.95 3.50 -11.24
CA PRO A 435 -12.15 2.71 -10.32
C PRO A 435 -12.72 1.30 -10.16
N SER A 436 -11.83 0.33 -9.98
CA SER A 436 -12.18 -1.07 -9.80
C SER A 436 -11.06 -1.83 -9.10
N VAL A 437 -11.41 -2.93 -8.45
CA VAL A 437 -10.46 -3.79 -7.75
C VAL A 437 -9.55 -4.50 -8.77
N PRO A 438 -8.22 -4.55 -8.54
CA PRO A 438 -7.30 -5.30 -9.38
C PRO A 438 -7.56 -6.81 -9.34
N ASP A 439 -7.47 -7.48 -10.49
CA ASP A 439 -7.30 -8.93 -10.53
C ASP A 439 -5.85 -9.35 -10.20
N VAL A 440 -5.59 -10.66 -10.09
CA VAL A 440 -4.26 -11.17 -9.74
C VAL A 440 -3.19 -10.85 -10.80
N ALA A 441 -3.56 -10.76 -12.08
CA ALA A 441 -2.64 -10.39 -13.15
C ALA A 441 -2.24 -8.90 -13.06
N GLU A 442 -3.18 -8.06 -12.66
CA GLU A 442 -2.98 -6.64 -12.37
C GLU A 442 -2.12 -6.44 -11.12
N LEU A 443 -2.38 -7.20 -10.04
CA LEU A 443 -1.50 -7.21 -8.86
C LEU A 443 -0.07 -7.64 -9.20
N ALA A 444 0.11 -8.60 -10.11
CA ALA A 444 1.44 -8.99 -10.56
C ALA A 444 2.18 -7.83 -11.25
N TRP A 445 1.50 -7.07 -12.11
CA TRP A 445 2.10 -5.89 -12.75
C TRP A 445 2.43 -4.77 -11.76
N LEU A 446 1.58 -4.52 -10.76
CA LEU A 446 1.91 -3.61 -9.66
C LEU A 446 3.13 -4.09 -8.86
N THR A 447 3.20 -5.38 -8.56
CA THR A 447 4.31 -5.99 -7.82
C THR A 447 5.63 -5.87 -8.58
N ARG A 448 5.62 -6.10 -9.91
CA ARG A 448 6.79 -5.84 -10.77
C ARG A 448 7.26 -4.40 -10.68
N ALA A 449 6.33 -3.45 -10.72
CA ALA A 449 6.66 -2.03 -10.64
C ALA A 449 7.21 -1.63 -9.27
N LEU A 450 6.65 -2.16 -8.19
CA LEU A 450 7.19 -2.00 -6.84
C LEU A 450 8.63 -2.49 -6.76
N HIS A 451 8.92 -3.71 -7.21
CA HIS A 451 10.28 -4.26 -7.19
C HIS A 451 11.28 -3.45 -8.02
N ALA A 452 10.86 -2.98 -9.20
CA ALA A 452 11.70 -2.13 -10.04
C ALA A 452 12.05 -0.80 -9.34
N GLN A 453 11.07 -0.13 -8.72
CA GLN A 453 11.34 1.11 -7.99
C GLN A 453 12.12 0.89 -6.69
N ILE A 454 11.86 -0.21 -5.96
CA ILE A 454 12.64 -0.59 -4.76
C ILE A 454 14.11 -0.78 -5.11
N GLU A 455 14.41 -1.49 -6.20
CA GLU A 455 15.79 -1.71 -6.64
C GLU A 455 16.44 -0.38 -7.07
N LEU A 456 15.72 0.44 -7.84
CA LEU A 456 16.18 1.73 -8.31
C LEU A 456 16.56 2.65 -7.14
N VAL A 457 15.63 2.89 -6.22
CA VAL A 457 15.82 3.84 -5.11
C VAL A 457 16.75 3.26 -4.04
N GLY A 458 16.61 1.97 -3.73
CA GLY A 458 17.36 1.33 -2.65
C GLY A 458 18.81 0.99 -3.00
N LYS A 459 19.11 0.72 -4.28
CA LYS A 459 20.44 0.22 -4.68
C LYS A 459 21.08 0.97 -5.84
N GLN A 460 20.34 1.77 -6.60
CA GLN A 460 20.83 2.48 -7.78
C GLN A 460 20.45 3.97 -7.77
N PRO A 461 20.76 4.73 -6.69
CA PRO A 461 20.21 6.08 -6.48
C PRO A 461 20.60 7.09 -7.58
N LEU A 462 21.76 6.90 -8.23
CA LEU A 462 22.24 7.79 -9.31
C LEU A 462 21.77 7.37 -10.70
N PHE A 463 21.05 6.25 -10.85
CA PHE A 463 20.69 5.71 -12.16
C PHE A 463 19.96 6.73 -13.04
N MET A 464 19.03 7.50 -12.46
CA MET A 464 18.27 8.52 -13.20
C MET A 464 19.15 9.67 -13.68
N GLN A 465 20.17 10.04 -12.91
CA GLN A 465 21.12 11.10 -13.25
C GLN A 465 22.12 10.62 -14.30
N ASP A 466 22.71 9.43 -14.08
CA ASP A 466 23.74 8.84 -14.93
C ASP A 466 23.25 8.49 -16.35
N THR A 467 21.95 8.29 -16.51
CA THR A 467 21.31 7.95 -17.79
C THR A 467 20.65 9.15 -18.48
N MET A 468 20.76 10.35 -17.90
CA MET A 468 20.12 11.56 -18.45
C MET A 468 20.72 11.99 -19.80
N GLY A 469 22.04 11.83 -20.00
CA GLY A 469 22.70 12.10 -21.28
C GLY A 469 22.09 11.31 -22.45
N GLU A 470 21.74 10.05 -22.19
CA GLU A 470 21.17 9.12 -23.16
C GLU A 470 19.75 9.51 -23.59
N LEU A 471 19.00 10.14 -22.67
CA LEU A 471 17.67 10.72 -22.95
C LEU A 471 17.79 12.03 -23.74
N LEU A 472 18.74 12.88 -23.37
CA LEU A 472 18.96 14.19 -24.00
C LEU A 472 19.62 14.10 -25.38
N GLY A 473 20.11 12.92 -25.78
CA GLY A 473 20.80 12.73 -27.06
C GLY A 473 22.19 13.33 -27.11
N LEU A 474 22.87 13.33 -25.97
CA LEU A 474 24.26 13.76 -25.88
C LEU A 474 25.23 12.58 -26.05
N ASP A 475 24.78 11.36 -25.80
CA ASP A 475 25.59 10.16 -25.93
C ASP A 475 25.58 9.60 -27.36
N ASP A 476 26.54 8.71 -27.63
CA ASP A 476 26.70 8.07 -28.94
C ASP A 476 25.39 7.43 -29.42
N PRO A 477 24.85 7.83 -30.59
CA PRO A 477 23.63 7.25 -31.17
C PRO A 477 23.72 5.73 -31.41
N SER A 478 24.93 5.17 -31.47
CA SER A 478 25.20 3.76 -31.71
C SER A 478 25.36 2.91 -30.43
N GLY A 479 25.46 3.55 -29.26
CA GLY A 479 25.60 2.88 -27.97
C GLY A 479 24.31 2.18 -27.48
N GLU A 480 24.46 1.08 -26.74
CA GLU A 480 23.34 0.42 -26.06
C GLU A 480 22.89 1.26 -24.85
N GLN A 481 21.58 1.41 -24.65
CA GLN A 481 21.06 2.18 -23.52
C GLN A 481 21.45 1.50 -22.20
N ARG A 482 21.88 2.30 -21.22
CA ARG A 482 22.05 1.80 -19.86
C ARG A 482 20.71 1.30 -19.35
N LYS A 483 20.74 0.06 -18.86
CA LYS A 483 19.60 -0.67 -18.35
C LYS A 483 19.98 -1.34 -17.05
N LEU A 484 19.01 -1.49 -16.16
CA LEU A 484 19.14 -2.26 -14.95
C LEU A 484 18.42 -3.60 -15.17
N GLU A 485 19.14 -4.71 -15.03
CA GLU A 485 18.55 -6.04 -15.07
C GLU A 485 18.30 -6.52 -13.64
N LEU A 486 17.06 -6.91 -13.36
CA LEU A 486 16.60 -7.32 -12.03
C LEU A 486 16.05 -8.74 -12.11
N ASN A 487 16.59 -9.64 -11.29
CA ASN A 487 15.96 -10.92 -10.97
C ASN A 487 15.21 -10.76 -9.65
N CYS A 488 13.91 -10.99 -9.65
CA CYS A 488 13.05 -10.82 -8.49
C CYS A 488 12.00 -11.93 -8.39
N LYS A 489 11.15 -11.86 -7.36
CA LYS A 489 10.01 -12.77 -7.22
C LYS A 489 8.70 -12.00 -7.29
N THR A 490 8.02 -12.05 -8.43
CA THR A 490 6.70 -11.43 -8.60
C THR A 490 5.64 -12.38 -8.08
N LEU A 491 4.96 -11.99 -6.99
CA LEU A 491 3.97 -12.83 -6.29
C LEU A 491 4.52 -14.22 -5.90
N GLY A 492 5.80 -14.27 -5.51
CA GLY A 492 6.48 -15.50 -5.10
C GLY A 492 7.11 -16.32 -6.23
N LEU A 493 6.83 -15.99 -7.49
CA LEU A 493 7.37 -16.66 -8.67
C LEU A 493 8.57 -15.93 -9.24
N ASP A 494 9.59 -16.67 -9.69
CA ASP A 494 10.79 -16.09 -10.28
C ASP A 494 10.46 -15.26 -11.53
N ASP A 495 11.01 -14.07 -11.60
CA ASP A 495 10.75 -13.11 -12.65
C ASP A 495 12.01 -12.32 -13.00
N ARG A 496 12.07 -11.84 -14.25
CA ARG A 496 13.18 -11.04 -14.75
C ARG A 496 12.66 -9.77 -15.38
N LEU A 497 13.13 -8.64 -14.88
CA LEU A 497 12.74 -7.32 -15.30
C LEU A 497 13.96 -6.58 -15.88
N VAL A 498 13.70 -5.74 -16.87
CA VAL A 498 14.68 -4.77 -17.37
C VAL A 498 14.11 -3.38 -17.18
N VAL A 499 14.84 -2.54 -16.47
CA VAL A 499 14.44 -1.17 -16.13
C VAL A 499 15.27 -0.18 -16.93
N ARG A 500 14.62 0.85 -17.49
CA ARG A 500 15.25 1.95 -18.20
C ARG A 500 14.70 3.29 -17.72
N ASN A 501 15.52 4.33 -17.82
CA ASN A 501 15.07 5.68 -17.57
C ASN A 501 14.08 6.12 -18.66
N SER A 502 12.89 6.53 -18.24
CA SER A 502 11.81 6.99 -19.11
C SER A 502 11.29 8.36 -18.65
N THR A 503 12.18 9.20 -18.10
CA THR A 503 11.85 10.55 -17.67
C THR A 503 11.13 11.32 -18.78
N VAL A 504 10.04 11.98 -18.40
CA VAL A 504 9.24 12.83 -19.29
C VAL A 504 9.81 14.24 -19.26
N LEU A 505 10.28 14.70 -20.43
CA LEU A 505 10.94 16.00 -20.58
C LEU A 505 10.17 16.88 -21.55
N THR A 506 10.03 18.15 -21.17
CA THR A 506 9.56 19.24 -22.03
C THR A 506 10.73 19.78 -22.84
N MET A 507 10.46 20.57 -23.87
CA MET A 507 11.54 21.23 -24.62
C MET A 507 12.40 22.15 -23.73
N GLN A 508 11.77 22.87 -22.79
CA GLN A 508 12.48 23.72 -21.84
C GLN A 508 13.40 22.91 -20.91
N ASP A 509 12.96 21.74 -20.46
CA ASP A 509 13.78 20.84 -19.63
C ASP A 509 15.00 20.36 -20.43
N VAL A 510 14.81 19.95 -21.69
CA VAL A 510 15.89 19.47 -22.56
C VAL A 510 16.95 20.57 -22.76
N GLU A 511 16.53 21.79 -23.07
CA GLU A 511 17.45 22.92 -23.25
C GLU A 511 18.23 23.24 -21.98
N ARG A 512 17.53 23.30 -20.84
CA ARG A 512 18.11 23.57 -19.52
C ARG A 512 19.15 22.49 -19.16
N LEU A 513 18.78 21.22 -19.25
CA LEU A 513 19.65 20.11 -18.87
C LEU A 513 20.86 19.98 -19.79
N ARG A 514 20.68 20.17 -21.11
CA ARG A 514 21.81 20.20 -22.07
C ARG A 514 22.81 21.32 -21.71
N LYS A 515 22.34 22.49 -21.28
CA LYS A 515 23.20 23.60 -20.84
C LYS A 515 23.98 23.24 -19.57
N VAL A 516 23.33 22.59 -18.59
CA VAL A 516 23.97 22.15 -17.35
C VAL A 516 25.05 21.10 -17.63
N ILE A 517 24.75 20.07 -18.42
CA ILE A 517 25.70 19.00 -18.73
C ILE A 517 26.91 19.55 -19.51
N LYS A 518 26.70 20.43 -20.50
CA LYS A 518 27.81 21.09 -21.20
C LYS A 518 28.68 21.91 -20.26
N LYS A 519 28.09 22.61 -19.29
CA LYS A 519 28.84 23.39 -18.28
C LYS A 519 29.65 22.48 -17.37
N GLN A 520 29.10 21.33 -16.96
CA GLN A 520 29.80 20.33 -16.15
C GLN A 520 30.95 19.67 -16.92
N GLN A 521 30.74 19.31 -18.19
CA GLN A 521 31.78 18.77 -19.07
C GLN A 521 32.92 19.77 -19.30
N ALA A 522 32.59 21.03 -19.61
CA ALA A 522 33.59 22.10 -19.76
C ALA A 522 34.33 22.43 -18.45
N GLY A 523 33.67 22.24 -17.30
CA GLY A 523 34.29 22.33 -15.97
C GLY A 523 35.28 21.21 -15.74
N ALA A 524 34.89 19.96 -15.98
CA ALA A 524 35.73 18.77 -15.83
C ALA A 524 36.95 18.78 -16.79
N GLU A 525 36.78 19.26 -18.02
CA GLU A 525 37.89 19.46 -18.97
C GLU A 525 38.87 20.52 -18.46
N LYS A 526 38.40 21.61 -17.85
CA LYS A 526 39.29 22.62 -17.24
C LYS A 526 40.03 22.09 -16.02
N THR A 527 39.42 21.25 -15.19
CA THR A 527 40.10 20.61 -14.05
C THR A 527 41.10 19.53 -14.51
N ALA A 528 40.78 18.80 -15.58
CA ALA A 528 41.69 17.82 -16.18
C ALA A 528 42.91 18.50 -16.83
N VAL A 529 42.70 19.59 -17.57
CA VAL A 529 43.79 20.41 -18.14
C VAL A 529 44.60 21.10 -17.04
N GLY A 530 43.96 21.54 -15.94
CA GLY A 530 44.62 22.10 -14.76
C GLY A 530 45.56 21.09 -14.06
N ASN A 531 45.11 19.85 -13.87
CA ASN A 531 45.93 18.78 -13.31
C ASN A 531 47.05 18.32 -14.27
N GLU A 532 46.85 18.40 -15.60
CA GLU A 532 47.92 18.15 -16.58
C GLU A 532 48.94 19.29 -16.67
N SER A 533 48.54 20.55 -16.39
CA SER A 533 49.48 21.67 -16.25
C SER A 533 50.26 21.62 -14.93
N GLU A 534 49.64 21.25 -13.81
CA GLU A 534 50.34 21.09 -12.52
C GLU A 534 51.29 19.87 -12.53
N ALA A 535 50.98 18.82 -13.29
CA ALA A 535 51.90 17.70 -13.51
C ALA A 535 53.10 18.04 -14.43
N LYS A 536 53.04 19.17 -15.16
CA LYS A 536 54.15 19.67 -16.00
C LYS A 536 54.95 20.83 -15.39
N GLU A 537 54.44 21.48 -14.36
CA GLU A 537 55.16 22.53 -13.60
C GLU A 537 55.78 22.02 -12.27
N GLY A 538 55.67 20.72 -11.96
CA GLY A 538 56.30 20.08 -10.79
C GLY A 538 57.82 19.85 -10.87
N LYS A 539 58.59 20.75 -11.50
CA LYS A 539 60.06 20.78 -11.41
C LYS A 539 60.54 22.24 -11.49
N GLU A 540 61.09 22.73 -10.37
CA GLU A 540 61.50 24.12 -10.05
C GLU A 540 60.34 24.94 -9.46
N GLU A 541 60.30 25.40 -8.21
CA GLU A 541 61.29 25.58 -7.14
C GLU A 541 60.61 25.38 -5.77
N SER A 542 61.41 24.98 -4.78
CA SER A 542 61.02 25.00 -3.37
C SER A 542 61.75 26.14 -2.67
N LYS A 543 61.02 27.16 -2.21
CA LYS A 543 61.42 27.98 -1.05
C LYS A 543 60.32 28.94 -0.56
N LYS A 544 59.80 28.56 0.60
CA LYS A 544 59.69 29.37 1.84
C LYS A 544 58.88 30.68 1.88
N ASP A 545 57.91 30.58 2.79
CA ASP A 545 57.65 31.47 3.93
C ASP A 545 56.78 32.74 3.73
N ASN A 546 55.59 32.64 4.34
CA ASN A 546 55.00 33.53 5.34
C ASN A 546 54.27 34.86 4.97
N VAL A 547 53.03 34.92 5.48
CA VAL A 547 52.45 35.95 6.38
C VAL A 547 51.53 37.04 5.79
N GLU A 548 50.32 37.09 6.40
CA GLU A 548 49.37 38.23 6.62
C GLU A 548 48.78 38.94 5.39
N SER A 549 47.59 39.56 5.41
CA SER A 549 46.40 39.65 6.27
C SER A 549 45.38 40.55 5.51
N ASP A 550 44.15 40.60 6.02
CA ASP A 550 43.14 41.68 5.89
C ASP A 550 42.38 41.76 4.54
N ASP A 551 41.08 41.49 4.47
CA ASP A 551 39.89 42.11 5.11
C ASP A 551 39.23 43.19 4.22
N ASP A 552 37.90 43.23 4.39
CA ASP A 552 36.88 44.19 3.93
C ASP A 552 36.33 44.01 2.50
N ASP A 553 35.08 43.56 2.32
CA ASP A 553 33.75 44.09 2.69
C ASP A 553 33.12 44.76 1.47
N ASP A 554 31.95 44.24 1.07
CA ASP A 554 30.77 45.05 0.76
C ASP A 554 29.65 44.15 0.21
N GLY A 555 28.58 44.07 1.00
CA GLY A 555 27.33 43.44 0.63
C GLY A 555 26.52 44.22 -0.40
N ALA A 556 25.67 43.49 -1.12
CA ALA A 556 24.48 44.03 -1.74
C ALA A 556 23.38 42.96 -1.75
N ASP A 557 22.29 43.30 -1.06
CA ASP A 557 21.03 42.57 -0.94
C ASP A 557 20.41 42.22 -2.30
N LEU A 558 19.91 40.98 -2.43
CA LEU A 558 18.87 40.61 -3.39
C LEU A 558 17.87 39.62 -2.75
N GLU A 559 16.70 40.19 -2.48
CA GLU A 559 15.32 39.68 -2.38
C GLU A 559 15.06 38.18 -2.09
N GLU A 560 14.29 37.98 -1.03
CA GLU A 560 13.64 36.73 -0.63
C GLU A 560 12.63 36.25 -1.67
N GLY A 561 12.87 35.08 -2.26
CA GLY A 561 11.86 34.42 -3.09
C GLY A 561 12.41 33.34 -4.00
N GLU A 562 13.09 32.32 -3.47
CA GLU A 562 13.29 31.00 -4.10
C GLU A 562 14.23 30.16 -3.21
N LYS A 563 13.70 29.66 -2.09
CA LYS A 563 14.35 28.57 -1.33
C LYS A 563 13.50 27.31 -1.45
N GLY A 564 13.83 26.52 -2.46
CA GLY A 564 13.18 25.25 -2.75
C GLY A 564 13.92 24.45 -3.83
N CYS A 565 15.24 24.53 -3.86
CA CYS A 565 16.07 23.64 -4.68
C CYS A 565 17.35 23.33 -3.89
N VAL A 566 17.25 22.36 -2.98
CA VAL A 566 18.43 21.78 -2.35
C VAL A 566 18.72 20.46 -3.03
N VAL A 567 19.63 20.58 -4.00
CA VAL A 567 20.77 19.68 -4.30
C VAL A 567 20.47 18.21 -4.60
N MET A 568 20.60 17.93 -5.91
CA MET A 568 21.02 16.69 -6.62
C MET A 568 20.70 15.33 -6.01
#